data_AF-A0A5C7FYK4-F1
#
_entry.id   AF-A0A5C7FYK4-F1
#
_cell.length_a   1.000
_cell.length_b   1.000
_cell.length_c   1.000
_cell.angle_alpha   90.00
_cell.angle_beta   90.00
_cell.angle_gamma   90.00
#
_symmetry.space_group_name_H-M   'P 1'
#
loop_
_entity.id
_entity.type
_entity.pdbx_description
1 polymer ?
#
loop_
_entity_poly.entity_id
_entity_poly.type
_entity_poly.pdbx_seq_one_letter_code
_entity_poly.pdbx_strand_id
1 'polypeptide(L)'
;SSGRISSYPQVRGVTLTAVPTHLIRDAKFGPYGINEMLYAKELLASIPDDSLTAFDKGFLSAEILCGLTNNGTNRHFIIPAKANTKW
;
A
#
# COMPACT_ATOMS: atom_id res chain seq x y z
N SER A 1 -22.28 15.74 -14.53
CA SER A 1 -21.99 15.94 -15.97
C SER A 1 -20.54 15.58 -16.24
N SER A 2 -20.31 14.91 -17.38
CA SER A 2 -19.03 14.47 -17.96
C SER A 2 -18.38 13.21 -17.36
N GLY A 3 -18.90 12.05 -17.79
CA GLY A 3 -18.18 10.78 -17.75
C GLY A 3 -17.00 10.83 -18.73
N ARG A 4 -15.87 11.35 -18.25
CA ARG A 4 -14.61 11.32 -18.99
C ARG A 4 -14.07 9.89 -18.94
N ILE A 5 -14.50 9.06 -19.89
CA ILE A 5 -13.84 7.80 -20.15
C ILE A 5 -12.47 8.17 -20.73
N SER A 6 -11.41 7.89 -19.99
CA SER A 6 -10.04 7.97 -20.48
C SER A 6 -9.96 7.27 -21.84
N SER A 7 -9.33 7.90 -22.85
CA SER A 7 -9.17 7.32 -24.19
C SER A 7 -8.35 6.03 -24.22
N TYR A 8 -7.77 5.62 -23.08
CA TYR A 8 -6.95 4.42 -22.94
C TYR A 8 -7.36 3.61 -21.71
N PRO A 9 -7.23 2.27 -21.77
CA PRO A 9 -7.46 1.41 -20.60
C PRO A 9 -6.49 1.80 -19.49
N GLN A 10 -7.02 2.08 -18.31
CA GLN A 10 -6.24 2.42 -17.12
C GLN A 10 -6.36 1.29 -16.09
N VAL A 11 -5.22 0.95 -15.49
CA VAL A 11 -5.14 0.03 -14.36
C VAL A 11 -4.56 0.76 -13.16
N ARG A 12 -4.95 0.32 -11.97
CA ARG A 12 -4.33 0.74 -10.72
C ARG A 12 -3.49 -0.41 -10.19
N GLY A 13 -2.24 -0.13 -9.89
CA GLY A 13 -1.29 -1.09 -9.35
C GLY A 13 -0.79 -0.64 -7.99
N VAL A 14 -0.66 -1.58 -7.06
CA VAL A 14 0.04 -1.40 -5.78
C VAL A 14 1.13 -2.46 -5.72
N THR A 15 2.34 -2.08 -5.31
CA THR A 15 3.49 -2.99 -5.26
C THR A 15 4.10 -3.01 -3.86
N LEU A 16 4.58 -4.18 -3.47
CA LEU A 16 5.48 -4.38 -2.33
C LEU A 16 6.89 -4.54 -2.90
N THR A 17 7.79 -3.60 -2.59
CA THR A 17 9.14 -3.57 -3.16
C THR A 17 10.18 -3.74 -2.07
N ALA A 18 11.15 -4.62 -2.28
CA ALA A 18 12.29 -4.78 -1.40
C ALA A 18 13.30 -3.65 -1.66
N VAL A 19 13.28 -2.62 -0.82
CA VAL A 19 14.15 -1.44 -0.94
C VAL A 19 15.63 -1.76 -1.18
N PRO A 20 16.26 -2.74 -0.48
CA PRO A 20 17.69 -3.02 -0.67
C PRO A 20 18.06 -3.57 -2.05
N THR A 21 17.12 -4.22 -2.74
CA THR A 21 17.36 -4.91 -4.02
C THR A 21 16.61 -4.27 -5.19
N HIS A 22 15.71 -3.32 -4.90
CA HIS A 22 14.75 -2.76 -5.84
C HIS A 22 13.86 -3.78 -6.57
N LEU A 23 13.77 -5.00 -6.05
CA LEU A 23 12.91 -6.04 -6.63
C LEU A 23 11.46 -5.89 -6.13
N ILE A 24 10.52 -6.03 -7.05
CA ILE A 24 9.10 -6.16 -6.72
C ILE A 24 8.89 -7.56 -6.13
N ARG A 25 8.53 -7.59 -4.85
CA ARG A 25 8.26 -8.82 -4.11
C ARG A 25 6.86 -9.34 -4.37
N ASP A 26 5.89 -8.44 -4.46
CA ASP A 26 4.51 -8.75 -4.82
C ASP A 26 3.83 -7.51 -5.41
N ALA A 27 2.78 -7.71 -6.20
CA ALA A 27 2.02 -6.64 -6.82
C ALA A 27 0.57 -7.06 -7.04
N LYS A 28 -0.35 -6.12 -6.83
CA LYS A 28 -1.76 -6.27 -7.16
C LYS A 28 -2.17 -5.22 -8.17
N PHE A 29 -2.94 -5.66 -9.17
CA PHE A 29 -3.47 -4.81 -10.22
C PHE A 29 -4.98 -4.99 -10.31
N GLY A 30 -5.68 -3.92 -10.67
CA GLY A 30 -7.09 -4.03 -11.02
C GLY A 30 -7.66 -2.74 -11.62
N PRO A 31 -8.99 -2.66 -11.76
CA PRO A 31 -9.64 -1.52 -12.39
C PRO A 31 -9.30 -0.21 -11.69
N TYR A 32 -9.05 0.85 -12.47
CA TYR A 32 -8.65 2.16 -11.94
C TYR A 32 -9.67 2.78 -10.96
N GLY A 33 -10.96 2.48 -11.14
CA GLY A 33 -12.03 2.99 -10.28
C GLY A 33 -12.08 2.39 -8.87
N ILE A 34 -11.31 1.34 -8.60
CA ILE A 34 -11.26 0.69 -7.29
C ILE A 34 -10.21 1.37 -6.41
N ASN A 35 -10.50 1.52 -5.13
CA ASN A 35 -9.59 2.16 -4.17
C ASN A 35 -8.28 1.36 -4.02
N GLU A 36 -7.12 2.03 -4.14
CA GLU A 36 -5.79 1.43 -3.96
C GLU A 36 -5.61 0.75 -2.60
N MET A 37 -6.31 1.21 -1.58
CA MET A 37 -6.29 0.65 -0.23
C MET A 37 -6.72 -0.81 -0.20
N LEU A 38 -7.63 -1.24 -1.08
CA LEU A 38 -8.06 -2.64 -1.15
C LEU A 38 -6.93 -3.54 -1.62
N TYR A 39 -6.20 -3.12 -2.66
CA TYR A 39 -5.04 -3.84 -3.17
C TYR A 39 -3.88 -3.86 -2.15
N ALA A 40 -3.68 -2.78 -1.39
CA ALA A 40 -2.67 -2.74 -0.34
C ALA A 40 -2.94 -3.74 0.80
N LYS A 41 -4.21 -3.95 1.18
CA LYS A 41 -4.58 -4.96 2.18
C LYS A 41 -4.21 -6.37 1.75
N GLU A 42 -4.43 -6.70 0.48
CA GLU A 42 -4.08 -8.00 -0.08
C GLU A 42 -2.57 -8.27 -0.01
N LEU A 43 -1.74 -7.22 -0.10
CA LEU A 43 -0.28 -7.32 -0.04
C LEU A 43 0.28 -7.51 1.38
N LEU A 44 -0.52 -7.28 2.44
CA LEU A 44 -0.05 -7.38 3.81
C LEU A 44 0.46 -8.79 4.16
N ALA A 45 -0.16 -9.82 3.58
CA ALA A 45 0.25 -11.22 3.77
C ALA A 45 1.65 -11.51 3.18
N SER A 46 2.08 -10.73 2.18
CA SER A 46 3.34 -10.91 1.47
C SER A 46 4.52 -10.20 2.14
N ILE A 47 4.25 -9.38 3.16
CA ILE A 47 5.27 -8.69 3.96
C ILE A 47 5.95 -9.72 4.86
N PRO A 48 7.30 -9.79 4.90
CA PRO A 48 8.01 -10.70 5.77
C PRO A 48 7.92 -10.29 7.24
N ASP A 49 8.10 -11.26 8.13
CA ASP A 49 8.43 -10.99 9.54
C ASP A 49 9.79 -10.29 9.67
N ASP A 50 10.05 -9.72 10.85
CA ASP A 50 11.31 -9.02 11.18
C ASP A 50 11.65 -7.92 10.16
N SER A 51 10.65 -7.09 9.83
CA SER A 51 10.76 -6.14 8.73
C SER A 51 10.26 -4.75 9.08
N LEU A 52 10.81 -3.75 8.38
CA LEU A 52 10.36 -2.37 8.41
C LEU A 52 9.72 -2.03 7.06
N THR A 53 8.41 -1.81 7.05
CA THR A 53 7.66 -1.45 5.83
C THR A 53 7.50 0.07 5.74
N ALA A 54 8.03 0.66 4.67
CA ALA A 54 7.78 2.07 4.36
C ALA A 54 6.51 2.21 3.52
N PHE A 55 5.50 2.88 4.04
CA PHE A 55 4.27 3.18 3.29
C PHE A 55 4.28 4.59 2.72
N ASP A 56 3.69 4.74 1.55
CA ASP A 56 3.33 6.06 1.02
C ASP A 56 2.20 6.70 1.83
N LYS A 57 2.10 8.03 1.75
CA LYS A 57 1.08 8.83 2.46
C LYS A 57 -0.36 8.43 2.14
N GLY A 58 -0.61 7.83 0.99
CA GLY A 58 -1.93 7.35 0.57
C GLY A 58 -2.43 6.16 1.40
N PHE A 59 -1.51 5.40 2.01
CA PHE A 59 -1.83 4.18 2.76
C PHE A 59 -2.00 4.39 4.27
N LEU A 60 -2.14 5.64 4.73
CA LEU A 60 -2.46 5.93 6.13
C LEU A 60 -3.90 5.49 6.45
N SER A 61 -4.06 4.27 6.95
CA SER A 61 -5.32 3.71 7.42
C SER A 61 -5.07 2.81 8.63
N ALA A 62 -5.90 2.95 9.66
CA ALA A 62 -5.88 2.09 10.83
C ALA A 62 -5.99 0.61 10.45
N GLU A 63 -6.82 0.29 9.45
CA GLU A 63 -7.03 -1.10 9.02
C GLU A 63 -5.77 -1.71 8.38
N ILE A 64 -5.03 -0.93 7.58
CA ILE A 64 -3.77 -1.39 6.98
C ILE A 64 -2.69 -1.51 8.05
N LEU A 65 -2.56 -0.50 8.90
CA LEU A 65 -1.53 -0.45 9.93
C LEU A 65 -1.73 -1.54 11.00
N CYS A 66 -2.94 -1.69 11.52
CA CYS A 66 -3.28 -2.78 12.44
C CYS A 66 -3.20 -4.13 11.73
N GLY A 67 -3.61 -4.22 10.46
CA GLY A 67 -3.50 -5.43 9.66
C GLY A 67 -2.04 -5.90 9.53
N LEU A 68 -1.10 -4.97 9.35
CA LEU A 68 0.33 -5.28 9.33
C LEU A 68 0.82 -5.79 10.69
N THR A 69 0.55 -5.04 11.77
CA THR A 69 1.13 -5.35 13.08
C THR A 69 0.52 -6.58 13.73
N ASN A 70 -0.72 -6.92 13.38
CA ASN A 70 -1.43 -8.05 13.97
C ASN A 70 -1.26 -9.36 13.20
N ASN A 71 -0.77 -9.33 11.96
CA ASN A 71 -0.64 -10.53 11.11
C ASN A 71 0.82 -10.86 10.78
N GLY A 72 1.65 -10.98 11.82
CA GLY A 72 3.04 -11.38 11.68
C GLY A 72 3.84 -11.16 12.95
N THR A 73 5.13 -11.47 12.88
CA THR A 73 6.05 -11.26 13.99
C THR A 73 7.00 -10.10 13.68
N ASN A 74 7.15 -9.19 14.64
CA ASN A 74 8.13 -8.11 14.59
C ASN A 74 8.07 -7.28 13.29
N ARG A 75 6.84 -6.95 12.86
CA ARG A 75 6.60 -6.10 11.68
C ARG A 75 6.37 -4.66 12.10
N HIS A 76 7.26 -3.79 11.67
CA HIS A 76 7.21 -2.36 11.92
C HIS A 76 6.85 -1.58 10.66
N PHE A 77 6.44 -0.33 10.83
CA PHE A 77 6.16 0.56 9.71
C PHE A 77 6.69 1.97 9.94
N ILE A 78 6.95 2.66 8.82
CA ILE A 78 7.11 4.11 8.78
C ILE A 78 6.15 4.68 7.74
N ILE A 79 5.55 5.82 8.06
CA ILE A 79 4.74 6.61 7.13
C ILE A 79 5.24 8.04 7.16
N PRO A 80 5.48 8.70 6.00
CA PRO A 80 5.80 10.10 5.97
C PRO A 80 4.69 10.93 6.63
N ALA A 81 5.03 11.65 7.71
CA ALA A 81 4.09 12.54 8.38
C ALA A 81 3.60 13.65 7.43
N LYS A 82 2.37 14.14 7.63
CA LYS A 82 1.95 15.42 7.04
C LYS A 82 2.41 16.54 7.97
N ALA A 83 2.76 17.70 7.41
CA ALA A 83 3.21 18.86 8.19
C ALA A 83 2.18 19.32 9.25
N ASN A 84 0.89 19.00 9.04
CA ASN A 84 -0.21 19.32 9.96
C ASN A 84 -0.67 18.13 10.82
N THR A 85 0.05 17.01 10.81
CA THR A 85 -0.27 15.86 11.68
C THR A 85 0.10 16.22 13.11
N LYS A 86 -0.91 16.44 13.97
CA LYS A 86 -0.75 16.51 15.42
C LYS A 86 -1.03 15.11 15.97
N TRP A 87 -0.10 14.60 16.77
CA TRP A 87 -0.19 13.31 17.46
C TRP A 87 -0.67 13.51 18.90
#